data_AF-A0A7C3X325-F1
#
_entry.id   AF-A0A7C3X325-F1
#
_cell.length_a   1.000
_cell.length_b   1.000
_cell.length_c   1.000
_cell.angle_alpha   90.00
_cell.angle_beta   90.00
_cell.angle_gamma   90.00
#
_symmetry.space_group_name_H-M   'P 1'
#
loop_
_entity.id
_entity.type
_entity.pdbx_description
1 polymer ?
#
loop_
_entity_poly.entity_id
_entity_poly.type
_entity_poly.pdbx_seq_one_letter_code
_entity_poly.pdbx_strand_id
1 'polypeptide(L)'
;MSDTTKTNFLTRHKKFLIRVLTFYLIGIIGGIYFFHSPNLSKDYLQKYEQEHRIYKEISKHPDYYKFLQRPHLYKGSPEELEKFNFAANYEKNPDFLREKERIFYYTLWFKTLDFLIIIFIVFHFGWQPLLNYTYTYQRHILNKQNEIDNRIRQSNEEEVKAKNLYQTLPNVIKEREYYKESFLAQRLSEIEKQNQQVLAQIEFLLETRKQEAILHCINEVKRQLINESIKKAEQELVASETPERLEQTVEKFNFLITMIS
;
A
#
# COMPACT_ATOMS: atom_id res chain seq x y z
N MET A 1 -24.21 9.02 17.46
CA MET A 1 -24.31 9.74 18.73
C MET A 1 -23.15 9.32 19.62
N SER A 2 -22.04 10.06 19.60
CA SER A 2 -21.06 10.05 20.69
C SER A 2 -20.65 11.49 20.91
N ASP A 3 -21.42 12.15 21.77
CA ASP A 3 -21.21 13.51 22.22
C ASP A 3 -20.03 13.50 23.20
N THR A 4 -18.81 13.39 22.67
CA THR A 4 -17.58 13.53 23.44
C THR A 4 -17.37 15.01 23.70
N THR A 5 -17.92 15.44 24.84
CA THR A 5 -17.64 16.69 25.53
C THR A 5 -16.25 17.22 25.20
N LYS A 6 -16.19 18.25 24.35
CA LYS A 6 -15.03 19.13 24.18
C LYS A 6 -14.77 19.79 25.53
N THR A 7 -14.07 19.07 26.41
CA THR A 7 -13.61 19.62 27.68
C THR A 7 -12.74 20.82 27.35
N ASN A 8 -13.24 22.00 27.73
CA ASN A 8 -12.59 23.27 27.43
C ASN A 8 -11.15 23.22 27.96
N PHE A 9 -10.16 23.67 27.18
CA PHE A 9 -8.74 23.65 27.54
C PHE A 9 -8.49 24.14 28.98
N LEU A 10 -9.21 25.20 29.37
CA LEU A 10 -9.20 25.76 30.72
C LEU A 10 -9.59 24.75 31.80
N THR A 11 -10.59 23.89 31.55
CA THR A 11 -11.01 22.87 32.52
C THR A 11 -9.97 21.77 32.71
N ARG A 12 -9.27 21.38 31.63
CA ARG A 12 -8.22 20.36 31.67
C ARG A 12 -6.98 20.84 32.45
N HIS A 13 -6.60 22.10 32.27
CA HIS A 13 -5.39 22.67 32.89
C HIS A 13 -5.66 23.55 34.12
N LYS A 14 -6.92 23.63 34.58
CA LYS A 14 -7.34 24.47 35.73
C LYS A 14 -6.45 24.26 36.97
N LYS A 15 -6.23 22.99 37.35
CA LYS A 15 -5.41 22.66 38.53
C LYS A 15 -3.97 23.13 38.39
N PHE A 16 -3.40 23.04 37.19
CA PHE A 16 -2.05 23.51 36.89
C PHE A 16 -1.97 25.04 36.99
N LEU A 17 -2.86 25.76 36.32
CA LEU A 17 -2.90 27.22 36.35
C LEU A 17 -3.07 27.76 37.77
N ILE A 18 -3.96 27.16 38.57
CA ILE A 18 -4.14 27.55 39.97
C ILE A 18 -2.84 27.36 40.75
N ARG A 19 -2.14 26.23 40.61
CA ARG A 19 -0.86 25.99 41.31
C ARG A 19 0.22 26.98 40.91
N VAL A 20 0.34 27.26 39.61
CA VAL A 20 1.31 28.25 39.09
C VAL A 20 1.01 29.64 39.64
N LEU A 21 -0.26 30.04 39.63
CA LEU A 21 -0.69 31.33 40.17
C LEU A 21 -0.42 31.42 41.69
N THR A 22 -0.77 30.38 42.45
CA THR A 22 -0.52 30.33 43.89
C THR A 22 0.98 30.43 44.18
N PHE A 23 1.82 29.68 43.46
CA PHE A 23 3.27 29.73 43.61
C PHE A 23 3.83 31.12 43.27
N TYR A 24 3.34 31.74 42.19
CA TYR A 24 3.73 33.09 41.80
C TYR A 24 3.39 34.13 42.87
N LEU A 25 2.17 34.08 43.41
CA LEU A 25 1.74 34.99 44.48
C LEU A 25 2.56 34.82 45.75
N ILE A 26 2.87 33.58 46.15
CA ILE A 26 3.75 33.32 47.29
C ILE A 26 5.14 33.91 47.06
N GLY A 27 5.69 33.74 45.85
CA GLY A 27 7.00 34.29 45.50
C GLY A 27 7.03 35.82 45.43
N ILE A 28 5.94 36.47 44.99
CA ILE A 28 5.79 37.93 45.06
C ILE A 28 5.81 38.38 46.52
N ILE A 29 4.98 37.76 47.38
CA ILE A 29 4.89 38.12 48.79
C ILE A 29 6.26 37.96 49.47
N GLY A 30 6.96 36.86 49.20
CA GLY A 30 8.31 36.63 49.69
C GLY A 30 9.29 37.71 49.22
N GLY A 31 9.27 38.05 47.92
CA GLY A 31 10.14 39.10 47.37
C GLY A 31 9.89 40.47 48.00
N ILE A 32 8.62 40.86 48.18
CA ILE A 32 8.25 42.10 48.85
C ILE A 32 8.68 42.06 50.32
N TYR A 33 8.50 40.95 51.02
CA TYR A 33 8.89 40.82 52.42
C TYR A 33 10.41 40.97 52.62
N PHE A 34 11.23 40.35 51.77
CA PHE A 34 12.69 40.43 51.91
C PHE A 34 13.28 41.75 51.42
N PHE A 35 12.81 42.26 50.27
CA PHE A 35 13.44 43.38 49.59
C PHE A 35 12.66 44.70 49.69
N HIS A 36 11.45 44.65 50.26
CA HIS A 36 10.54 45.76 50.55
C HIS A 36 10.00 46.51 49.32
N SER A 37 10.87 47.19 48.57
CA SER A 37 10.45 48.06 47.46
C SER A 37 11.55 48.27 46.42
N PRO A 38 11.18 48.49 45.15
CA PRO A 38 12.12 48.86 44.09
C PRO A 38 12.67 50.29 44.22
N ASN A 39 12.07 51.11 45.08
CA ASN A 39 12.50 52.49 45.35
C ASN A 39 13.37 52.55 46.61
N LEU A 40 14.16 53.62 46.73
CA LEU A 40 14.93 53.94 47.93
C LEU A 40 14.06 53.88 49.18
N SER A 41 14.63 53.37 50.27
CA SER A 41 13.91 53.26 51.54
C SER A 41 13.53 54.64 52.09
N LYS A 42 12.44 54.70 52.85
CA LYS A 42 12.01 55.94 53.51
C LYS A 42 13.09 56.45 54.46
N ASP A 43 13.75 55.55 55.18
CA ASP A 43 14.81 55.85 56.12
C ASP A 43 16.02 56.48 55.42
N TYR A 44 16.39 55.95 54.25
CA TYR A 44 17.45 56.54 53.43
C TYR A 44 17.09 57.93 52.93
N LEU A 45 15.87 58.10 52.39
CA LEU A 45 15.40 59.40 51.90
C LEU A 45 15.34 60.43 53.02
N GLN A 46 14.87 60.06 54.21
CA GLN A 46 14.80 61.00 55.33
C GLN A 46 16.18 61.58 55.70
N LYS A 47 17.25 60.81 55.53
CA LYS A 47 18.63 61.22 55.86
C LYS A 47 19.35 61.91 54.69
N TYR A 48 19.10 61.47 53.46
CA TYR A 48 19.90 61.85 52.28
C TYR A 48 19.10 62.45 51.13
N GLU A 49 17.83 62.84 51.32
CA GLU A 49 16.97 63.32 50.22
C GLU A 49 17.59 64.48 49.43
N GLN A 50 18.11 65.50 50.11
CA GLN A 50 18.68 66.66 49.43
C GLN A 50 19.94 66.28 48.64
N GLU A 51 20.87 65.56 49.27
CA GLU A 51 22.09 65.06 48.61
C GLU A 51 21.76 64.16 47.41
N HIS A 52 20.74 63.30 47.54
CA HIS A 52 20.27 62.43 46.47
C HIS A 52 19.70 63.21 45.28
N ARG A 53 18.93 64.27 45.55
CA ARG A 53 18.39 65.13 44.49
C ARG A 53 19.51 65.82 43.71
N ILE A 54 20.50 66.37 44.41
CA ILE A 54 21.68 67.00 43.81
C ILE A 54 22.46 65.98 42.98
N TYR A 55 22.73 64.79 43.53
CA TYR A 55 23.35 63.69 42.79
C TYR A 55 22.57 63.34 41.51
N LYS A 56 21.24 63.22 41.59
CA LYS A 56 20.38 62.88 40.45
C LYS A 56 20.35 63.96 39.38
N GLU A 57 20.50 65.22 39.74
CA GLU A 57 20.62 66.33 38.78
C GLU A 57 21.98 66.30 38.08
N ILE A 58 23.05 66.12 38.84
CA ILE A 58 24.42 66.01 38.31
C ILE A 58 24.57 64.78 37.42
N SER A 59 24.01 63.64 37.82
CA SER A 59 24.12 62.37 37.09
C SER A 59 23.45 62.39 35.73
N LYS A 60 22.51 63.32 35.49
CA LYS A 60 21.88 63.51 34.17
C LYS A 60 22.78 64.26 33.20
N HIS A 61 23.79 64.98 33.70
CA HIS A 61 24.66 65.78 32.85
C HIS A 61 25.60 64.85 32.05
N PRO A 62 25.66 64.94 30.71
CA PRO A 62 26.49 64.06 29.89
C PRO A 62 27.99 64.18 30.24
N ASP A 63 28.43 65.36 30.67
CA ASP A 63 29.82 65.61 31.06
C ASP A 63 30.22 64.92 32.38
N TYR A 64 29.26 64.61 33.25
CA TYR A 64 29.52 63.81 34.45
C TYR A 64 29.99 62.39 34.09
N TYR A 65 29.44 61.78 33.03
CA TYR A 65 29.91 60.48 32.56
C TYR A 65 31.32 60.54 31.96
N LYS A 66 31.67 61.63 31.27
CA LYS A 66 33.04 61.86 30.77
C LYS A 66 34.02 61.99 31.93
N PHE A 67 33.62 62.73 32.97
CA PHE A 67 34.38 62.85 34.21
C PHE A 67 34.58 61.49 34.89
N LEU A 68 33.53 60.67 35.05
CA LEU A 68 33.65 59.34 35.65
C LEU A 68 34.62 58.41 34.90
N GLN A 69 34.64 58.46 33.56
CA GLN A 69 35.53 57.62 32.74
C GLN A 69 36.99 58.09 32.80
N ARG A 70 37.23 59.39 32.76
CA ARG A 70 38.58 59.98 32.70
C ARG A 70 38.67 61.25 33.58
N PRO A 71 38.70 61.10 34.91
CA PRO A 71 38.62 62.25 35.82
C PRO A 71 39.77 63.24 35.64
N HIS A 72 40.97 62.73 35.37
CA HIS A 72 42.21 63.51 35.20
C HIS A 72 42.30 64.29 33.87
N LEU A 73 41.41 64.03 32.92
CA LEU A 73 41.38 64.70 31.61
C LEU A 73 40.22 65.69 31.47
N TYR A 74 39.38 65.80 32.49
CA TYR A 74 38.24 66.71 32.46
C TYR A 74 38.71 68.17 32.62
N LYS A 75 38.33 69.04 31.69
CA LYS A 75 38.72 70.46 31.62
C LYS A 75 37.53 71.41 31.84
N GLY A 76 36.62 71.07 32.75
CA GLY A 76 35.49 71.93 33.11
C GLY A 76 35.88 73.06 34.07
N SER A 77 34.90 73.86 34.45
CA SER A 77 35.10 74.91 35.46
C SER A 77 35.40 74.31 36.85
N PRO A 78 36.09 75.04 37.74
CA PRO A 78 36.32 74.56 39.11
C PRO A 78 35.04 74.19 39.85
N GLU A 79 33.97 74.96 39.65
CA GLU A 79 32.64 74.72 40.25
C GLU A 79 31.99 73.42 39.74
N GLU A 80 32.16 73.08 38.46
CA GLU A 80 31.69 71.81 37.90
C GLU A 80 32.47 70.62 38.46
N LEU A 81 33.79 70.78 38.60
CA LEU A 81 34.65 69.75 39.16
C LEU A 81 34.25 69.41 40.59
N GLU A 82 33.93 70.41 41.41
CA GLU A 82 33.43 70.21 42.78
C GLU A 82 32.10 69.46 42.81
N LYS A 83 31.14 69.85 41.95
CA LYS A 83 29.86 69.14 41.81
C LYS A 83 30.07 67.67 41.41
N PHE A 84 30.96 67.41 40.45
CA PHE A 84 31.23 66.05 40.00
C PHE A 84 31.97 65.22 41.04
N ASN A 85 32.89 65.81 41.78
CA ASN A 85 33.54 65.16 42.93
C ASN A 85 32.53 64.83 44.03
N PHE A 86 31.60 65.73 44.33
CA PHE A 86 30.50 65.47 45.25
C PHE A 86 29.69 64.25 44.81
N ALA A 87 29.22 64.22 43.56
CA ALA A 87 28.43 63.11 43.04
C ALA A 87 29.21 61.77 43.03
N ALA A 88 30.51 61.80 42.69
CA ALA A 88 31.37 60.62 42.71
C ALA A 88 31.63 60.09 44.13
N ASN A 89 31.74 60.99 45.11
CA ASN A 89 31.89 60.59 46.52
C ASN A 89 30.56 60.08 47.11
N TYR A 90 29.44 60.69 46.74
CA TYR A 90 28.10 60.22 47.11
C TYR A 90 27.83 58.82 46.59
N GLU A 91 28.26 58.50 45.37
CA GLU A 91 28.11 57.15 44.80
C GLU A 91 28.89 56.08 45.57
N LYS A 92 29.97 56.46 46.26
CA LYS A 92 30.77 55.57 47.12
C LYS A 92 30.23 55.47 48.55
N ASN A 93 29.16 56.20 48.89
CA ASN A 93 28.58 56.17 50.23
C ASN A 93 28.05 54.75 50.54
N PRO A 94 28.48 54.10 51.64
CA PRO A 94 28.06 52.73 51.97
C PRO A 94 26.54 52.59 52.13
N ASP A 95 25.85 53.63 52.64
CA ASP A 95 24.39 53.59 52.81
C ASP A 95 23.69 53.60 51.43
N PHE A 96 24.22 54.36 50.46
CA PHE A 96 23.69 54.39 49.10
C PHE A 96 23.95 53.07 48.36
N LEU A 97 25.13 52.48 48.55
CA LEU A 97 25.49 51.20 47.95
C LEU A 97 24.58 50.08 48.45
N ARG A 98 24.29 50.02 49.75
CA ARG A 98 23.33 49.05 50.33
C ARG A 98 21.93 49.18 49.72
N GLU A 99 21.47 50.41 49.52
CA GLU A 99 20.18 50.66 48.86
C GLU A 99 20.17 50.22 47.39
N LYS A 100 21.25 50.52 46.65
CA LYS A 100 21.44 50.03 45.28
C LYS A 100 21.44 48.51 45.21
N GLU A 101 22.15 47.84 46.12
CA GLU A 101 22.18 46.38 46.22
C GLU A 101 20.80 45.80 46.52
N ARG A 102 20.06 46.37 47.49
CA ARG A 102 18.68 45.95 47.80
C ARG A 102 17.77 46.05 46.59
N ILE A 103 17.81 47.17 45.86
CA ILE A 103 17.02 47.39 44.63
C ILE A 103 17.44 46.42 43.52
N PHE A 104 18.74 46.16 43.40
CA PHE A 104 19.26 45.18 42.46
C PHE A 104 18.75 43.77 42.77
N TYR A 105 18.84 43.32 44.03
CA TYR A 105 18.33 42.01 44.45
C TYR A 105 16.81 41.91 44.33
N TYR A 106 16.07 42.98 44.64
CA TYR A 106 14.63 43.07 44.36
C TYR A 106 14.39 42.77 42.87
N THR A 107 15.05 43.52 41.98
CA THR A 107 14.83 43.39 40.53
C THR A 107 15.24 42.01 40.02
N LEU A 108 16.36 41.48 40.52
CA LEU A 108 16.85 40.16 40.16
C LEU A 108 15.89 39.07 40.62
N TRP A 109 15.32 39.18 41.82
CA TRP A 109 14.34 38.25 42.36
C TRP A 109 13.11 38.15 41.46
N PHE A 110 12.48 39.27 41.12
CA PHE A 110 11.29 39.27 40.26
C PHE A 110 11.60 38.77 38.85
N LYS A 111 12.73 39.18 38.24
CA LYS A 111 13.15 38.64 36.95
C LYS A 111 13.36 37.13 36.97
N THR A 112 13.97 36.62 38.04
CA THR A 112 14.21 35.18 38.21
C THR A 112 12.90 34.43 38.42
N LEU A 113 11.99 34.97 39.24
CA LEU A 113 10.66 34.44 39.46
C LEU A 113 9.88 34.34 38.14
N ASP A 114 9.82 35.42 37.36
CA ASP A 114 9.13 35.45 36.07
C ASP A 114 9.73 34.42 35.10
N PHE A 115 11.07 34.34 35.03
CA PHE A 115 11.77 33.35 34.20
C PHE A 115 11.44 31.90 34.59
N LEU A 116 11.42 31.59 35.90
CA LEU A 116 11.08 30.28 36.40
C LEU A 116 9.62 29.89 36.06
N ILE A 117 8.68 30.83 36.18
CA ILE A 117 7.28 30.59 35.78
C ILE A 117 7.19 30.28 34.29
N ILE A 118 7.87 31.06 33.44
CA ILE A 118 7.87 30.85 31.99
C ILE A 118 8.42 29.46 31.66
N ILE A 119 9.56 29.07 32.24
CA ILE A 119 10.11 27.72 32.05
C ILE A 119 9.09 26.65 32.44
N PHE A 120 8.43 26.82 33.59
CA PHE A 120 7.48 25.84 34.08
C PHE A 120 6.26 25.68 33.16
N ILE A 121 5.76 26.80 32.61
CA ILE A 121 4.68 26.81 31.62
C ILE A 121 5.14 26.15 30.32
N VAL A 122 6.28 26.55 29.76
CA VAL A 122 6.84 25.99 28.53
C VAL A 122 7.09 24.50 28.67
N PHE A 123 7.63 24.05 29.81
CA PHE A 123 7.86 22.64 30.04
C PHE A 123 6.54 21.87 30.11
N HIS A 124 5.54 22.35 30.88
CA HIS A 124 4.26 21.65 30.99
C HIS A 124 3.53 21.53 29.65
N PHE A 125 3.49 22.61 28.86
CA PHE A 125 2.75 22.62 27.59
C PHE A 125 3.57 22.14 26.39
N GLY A 126 4.88 22.29 26.41
CA GLY A 126 5.78 21.91 25.31
C GLY A 126 6.29 20.48 25.40
N TRP A 127 6.46 19.91 26.60
CA TRP A 127 7.04 18.58 26.77
C TRP A 127 6.14 17.46 26.23
N GLN A 128 4.83 17.54 26.52
CA GLN A 128 3.84 16.56 26.05
C GLN A 128 3.76 16.45 24.51
N PRO A 129 3.55 17.55 23.75
CA PRO A 129 3.53 17.46 22.29
C PRO A 129 4.87 17.04 21.71
N LEU A 130 5.99 17.45 22.32
CA LEU A 130 7.32 17.04 21.88
C LEU A 130 7.54 15.53 22.05
N LEU A 131 7.15 14.95 23.19
CA LEU A 131 7.19 13.50 23.41
C LEU A 131 6.26 12.74 22.46
N ASN A 132 5.05 13.25 22.22
CA ASN A 132 4.12 12.61 21.28
C ASN A 132 4.68 12.62 19.86
N TYR A 133 5.33 13.71 19.45
CA TYR A 133 5.99 13.80 18.15
C TYR A 133 7.11 12.77 18.01
N THR A 134 8.02 12.68 18.98
CA THR A 134 9.13 11.72 18.94
C THR A 134 8.64 10.28 18.97
N TYR A 135 7.64 9.97 19.81
CA TYR A 135 7.04 8.64 19.87
C TYR A 135 6.37 8.24 18.56
N THR A 136 5.59 9.16 17.96
CA THR A 136 4.93 8.91 16.67
C THR A 136 5.95 8.68 15.56
N TYR A 137 7.01 9.48 15.54
CA TYR A 137 8.09 9.35 14.58
C TYR A 137 8.83 8.01 14.72
N GLN A 138 9.17 7.62 15.95
CA GLN A 138 9.81 6.34 16.23
C GLN A 138 8.91 5.16 15.81
N ARG A 139 7.62 5.23 16.13
CA ARG A 139 6.65 4.18 15.74
C ARG A 139 6.51 4.09 14.22
N HIS A 140 6.51 5.22 13.51
CA HIS A 140 6.47 5.24 12.06
C HIS A 140 7.71 4.58 11.44
N ILE A 141 8.91 4.83 11.98
CA ILE A 141 10.14 4.16 11.53
C ILE A 141 10.06 2.65 11.76
N LEU A 142 9.66 2.22 12.97
CA LEU A 142 9.53 0.80 13.29
C LEU A 142 8.49 0.10 12.41
N ASN A 143 7.36 0.75 12.13
CA ASN A 143 6.35 0.21 11.22
C ASN A 143 6.90 0.05 9.80
N LYS A 144 7.66 1.04 9.29
CA LYS A 144 8.30 0.93 7.97
C LYS A 144 9.33 -0.19 7.92
N GLN A 145 10.12 -0.35 8.97
CA GLN A 145 11.09 -1.44 9.06
C GLN A 145 10.38 -2.81 9.03
N ASN A 146 9.33 -2.99 9.83
CA ASN A 146 8.53 -4.21 9.82
C ASN A 146 7.86 -4.48 8.46
N GLU A 147 7.40 -3.43 7.76
CA GLU A 147 6.83 -3.56 6.41
C GLU A 147 7.89 -4.06 5.41
N ILE A 148 9.10 -3.50 5.46
CA ILE A 148 10.22 -3.92 4.62
C ILE A 148 10.60 -5.38 4.91
N ASP A 149 10.73 -5.75 6.19
CA ASP A 149 11.07 -7.12 6.58
C ASP A 149 10.01 -8.13 6.13
N ASN A 150 8.73 -7.77 6.23
CA ASN A 150 7.64 -8.62 5.72
C ASN A 150 7.68 -8.78 4.20
N ARG A 151 7.97 -7.70 3.45
CA ARG A 151 8.13 -7.77 1.99
C ARG A 151 9.32 -8.64 1.58
N ILE A 152 10.44 -8.54 2.31
CA ILE A 152 11.62 -9.40 2.08
C ILE A 152 11.26 -10.87 2.32
N ARG A 153 10.55 -11.18 3.42
CA ARG A 153 10.08 -12.55 3.70
C ARG A 153 9.18 -13.08 2.59
N GLN A 154 8.20 -12.29 2.15
CA GLN A 154 7.31 -12.68 1.04
C GLN A 154 8.09 -12.92 -0.25
N SER A 155 9.02 -12.03 -0.60
CA SER A 155 9.88 -12.19 -1.78
C SER A 155 10.70 -13.48 -1.71
N ASN A 156 11.26 -13.81 -0.54
CA ASN A 156 12.02 -15.04 -0.36
C ASN A 156 11.13 -16.29 -0.47
N GLU A 157 9.90 -16.25 0.06
CA GLU A 157 8.93 -17.34 -0.11
C GLU A 157 8.54 -17.55 -1.58
N GLU A 158 8.34 -16.46 -2.33
CA GLU A 158 8.06 -16.50 -3.76
C GLU A 158 9.24 -17.07 -4.55
N GLU A 159 10.47 -16.67 -4.22
CA GLU A 159 11.69 -17.20 -4.84
C GLU A 159 11.82 -18.71 -4.60
N VAL A 160 11.59 -19.18 -3.37
CA VAL A 160 11.61 -20.61 -3.04
C VAL A 160 10.53 -21.38 -3.81
N LYS A 161 9.30 -20.84 -3.90
CA LYS A 161 8.22 -21.45 -4.68
C LYS A 161 8.58 -21.53 -6.17
N ALA A 162 9.11 -20.46 -6.74
CA ALA A 162 9.56 -20.43 -8.13
C ALA A 162 10.67 -21.47 -8.37
N LYS A 163 11.66 -21.55 -7.49
CA LYS A 163 12.75 -22.53 -7.56
C LYS A 163 12.24 -23.96 -7.52
N ASN A 164 11.30 -24.27 -6.62
CA ASN A 164 10.67 -25.58 -6.55
C ASN A 164 9.91 -25.93 -7.83
N LEU A 165 9.15 -24.97 -8.39
CA LEU A 165 8.46 -25.16 -9.68
C LEU A 165 9.47 -25.48 -10.79
N TYR A 166 10.55 -24.71 -10.91
CA TYR A 166 11.60 -24.97 -11.90
C TYR A 166 12.28 -26.34 -11.72
N GLN A 167 12.46 -26.80 -10.49
CA GLN A 167 13.02 -28.13 -10.21
C GLN A 167 12.05 -29.27 -10.57
N THR A 168 10.74 -29.07 -10.42
CA THR A 168 9.72 -30.07 -10.75
C THR A 168 9.36 -30.11 -12.24
N LEU A 169 9.57 -29.02 -12.96
CA LEU A 169 9.19 -28.87 -14.37
C LEU A 169 9.79 -29.97 -15.29
N PRO A 170 11.08 -30.35 -15.18
CA PRO A 170 11.65 -31.43 -15.98
C PRO A 170 10.95 -32.78 -15.79
N ASN A 171 10.51 -33.08 -14.56
CA ASN A 171 9.82 -34.34 -14.27
C ASN A 171 8.42 -34.35 -14.90
N VAL A 172 7.70 -33.23 -14.82
CA VAL A 172 6.39 -33.08 -15.46
C VAL A 172 6.49 -33.18 -16.98
N ILE A 173 7.53 -32.58 -17.58
CA ILE A 173 7.78 -32.69 -19.03
C ILE A 173 8.02 -34.14 -19.41
N LYS A 174 8.89 -34.86 -18.69
CA LYS A 174 9.15 -36.29 -18.94
C LYS A 174 7.90 -37.15 -18.81
N GLU A 175 7.07 -36.90 -17.79
CA GLU A 175 5.80 -37.62 -17.60
C GLU A 175 4.82 -37.38 -18.76
N ARG A 176 4.73 -36.13 -19.24
CA ARG A 176 3.88 -35.78 -20.39
C ARG A 176 4.40 -36.37 -21.69
N GLU A 177 5.71 -36.38 -21.91
CA GLU A 177 6.32 -37.03 -23.07
C GLU A 177 6.05 -38.53 -23.08
N TYR A 178 6.24 -39.20 -21.94
CA TYR A 178 5.92 -40.61 -21.78
C TYR A 178 4.43 -40.90 -22.05
N TYR A 179 3.52 -40.08 -21.50
CA TYR A 179 2.09 -40.23 -21.75
C TYR A 179 1.73 -40.01 -23.23
N LYS A 180 2.36 -39.03 -23.87
CA LYS A 180 2.18 -38.78 -25.31
C LYS A 180 2.65 -39.97 -26.15
N GLU A 181 3.82 -40.52 -25.87
CA GLU A 181 4.37 -41.67 -26.60
C GLU A 181 3.50 -42.91 -26.44
N SER A 182 3.11 -43.24 -25.21
CA SER A 182 2.22 -44.37 -24.93
C SER A 182 0.83 -44.22 -25.58
N PHE A 183 0.26 -43.02 -25.53
CA PHE A 183 -1.01 -42.72 -26.21
C PHE A 183 -0.89 -42.85 -27.74
N LEU A 184 0.19 -42.33 -28.33
CA LEU A 184 0.45 -42.46 -29.76
C LEU A 184 0.63 -43.93 -30.17
N ALA A 185 1.39 -44.71 -29.39
CA ALA A 185 1.56 -46.14 -29.64
C ALA A 185 0.23 -46.90 -29.58
N GLN A 186 -0.62 -46.59 -28.59
CA GLN A 186 -1.96 -47.17 -28.49
C GLN A 186 -2.81 -46.81 -29.71
N ARG A 187 -2.83 -45.55 -30.12
CA ARG A 187 -3.61 -45.09 -31.28
C ARG A 187 -3.11 -45.70 -32.59
N LEU A 188 -1.81 -45.84 -32.77
CA LEU A 188 -1.23 -46.53 -33.93
C LEU A 188 -1.67 -48.00 -33.95
N SER A 189 -1.62 -48.70 -32.81
CA SER A 189 -2.09 -50.08 -32.72
C SER A 189 -3.60 -50.22 -33.00
N GLU A 190 -4.42 -49.28 -32.53
CA GLU A 190 -5.85 -49.25 -32.85
C GLU A 190 -6.09 -49.02 -34.34
N ILE A 191 -5.37 -48.10 -34.97
CA ILE A 191 -5.45 -47.84 -36.41
C ILE A 191 -5.02 -49.07 -37.22
N GLU A 192 -3.93 -49.74 -36.84
CA GLU A 192 -3.48 -50.97 -37.50
C GLU A 192 -4.55 -52.08 -37.43
N LYS A 193 -5.17 -52.26 -36.26
CA LYS A 193 -6.28 -53.22 -36.11
C LYS A 193 -7.49 -52.85 -36.97
N GLN A 194 -7.87 -51.58 -36.99
CA GLN A 194 -8.96 -51.10 -37.85
C GLN A 194 -8.63 -51.30 -39.33
N ASN A 195 -7.40 -51.00 -39.76
CA ASN A 195 -6.97 -51.22 -41.13
C ASN A 195 -7.01 -52.71 -41.50
N GLN A 196 -6.57 -53.61 -40.62
CA GLN A 196 -6.69 -55.05 -40.85
C GLN A 196 -8.15 -55.50 -40.99
N GLN A 197 -9.05 -54.98 -40.14
CA GLN A 197 -10.49 -55.26 -40.25
C GLN A 197 -11.09 -54.75 -41.57
N VAL A 198 -10.72 -53.54 -41.98
CA VAL A 198 -11.16 -52.97 -43.27
C VAL A 198 -10.65 -53.79 -44.44
N LEU A 199 -9.37 -54.22 -44.42
CA LEU A 199 -8.82 -55.08 -45.47
C LEU A 199 -9.57 -56.42 -45.55
N ALA A 200 -9.85 -57.07 -44.42
CA ALA A 200 -10.62 -58.31 -44.39
C ALA A 200 -12.06 -58.13 -44.91
N GLN A 201 -12.71 -57.00 -44.60
CA GLN A 201 -14.03 -56.68 -45.14
C GLN A 201 -13.99 -56.44 -46.65
N ILE A 202 -12.98 -55.72 -47.15
CA ILE A 202 -12.79 -55.50 -48.58
C ILE A 202 -12.59 -56.83 -49.30
N GLU A 203 -11.74 -57.71 -48.78
CA GLU A 203 -11.48 -59.04 -49.34
C GLU A 203 -12.76 -59.89 -49.39
N PHE A 204 -13.53 -59.91 -48.29
CA PHE A 204 -14.82 -60.61 -48.23
C PHE A 204 -15.82 -60.07 -49.27
N LEU A 205 -15.93 -58.74 -49.41
CA LEU A 205 -16.83 -58.12 -50.39
C LEU A 205 -16.39 -58.40 -51.83
N LEU A 206 -15.08 -58.43 -52.10
CA LEU A 206 -14.54 -58.78 -53.41
C LEU A 206 -14.88 -60.23 -53.79
N GLU A 207 -14.71 -61.17 -52.86
CA GLU A 207 -15.03 -62.57 -53.10
C GLU A 207 -16.54 -62.78 -53.30
N THR A 208 -17.37 -62.10 -52.49
CA THR A 208 -18.84 -62.13 -52.65
C THR A 208 -19.25 -61.57 -54.02
N ARG A 209 -18.72 -60.42 -54.44
CA ARG A 209 -19.01 -59.85 -55.76
C ARG A 209 -18.56 -60.74 -56.90
N LYS A 210 -17.43 -61.44 -56.76
CA LYS A 210 -16.97 -62.39 -57.76
C LYS A 210 -17.94 -63.56 -57.90
N GLN A 211 -18.45 -64.10 -56.80
CA GLN A 211 -19.47 -65.15 -56.81
C GLN A 211 -20.78 -64.66 -57.44
N GLU A 212 -21.24 -63.46 -57.09
CA GLU A 212 -22.42 -62.83 -57.71
C GLU A 212 -22.25 -62.64 -59.22
N ALA A 213 -21.07 -62.18 -59.67
CA ALA A 213 -20.78 -62.01 -61.10
C ALA A 213 -20.77 -63.35 -61.86
N ILE A 214 -20.23 -64.42 -61.25
CA ILE A 214 -20.29 -65.77 -61.83
C ILE A 214 -21.74 -66.26 -61.94
N LEU A 215 -22.54 -66.11 -60.89
CA LEU A 215 -23.95 -66.50 -60.91
C LEU A 215 -24.75 -65.70 -61.94
N HIS A 216 -24.50 -64.39 -62.04
CA HIS A 216 -25.11 -63.54 -63.05
C HIS A 216 -24.75 -64.01 -64.47
N CYS A 217 -23.47 -64.32 -64.73
CA CYS A 217 -23.01 -64.87 -66.01
C CYS A 217 -23.71 -66.21 -66.32
N ILE A 218 -23.78 -67.13 -65.35
CA ILE A 218 -24.49 -68.41 -65.51
C ILE A 218 -25.96 -68.18 -65.85
N ASN A 219 -26.64 -67.26 -65.17
CA ASN A 219 -28.04 -66.95 -65.42
C ASN A 219 -28.26 -66.32 -66.79
N GLU A 220 -27.38 -65.42 -67.22
CA GLU A 220 -27.42 -64.83 -68.57
C GLU A 220 -27.19 -65.89 -69.65
N VAL A 221 -26.19 -66.76 -69.49
CA VAL A 221 -25.95 -67.88 -70.42
C VAL A 221 -27.15 -68.83 -70.45
N LYS A 222 -27.74 -69.16 -69.29
CA LYS A 222 -28.94 -69.98 -69.21
C LYS A 222 -30.12 -69.33 -69.92
N ARG A 223 -30.31 -68.02 -69.77
CA ARG A 223 -31.35 -67.26 -70.45
C ARG A 223 -31.13 -67.24 -71.97
N GLN A 224 -29.90 -67.06 -72.42
CA GLN A 224 -29.54 -67.15 -73.83
C GLN A 224 -29.83 -68.55 -74.40
N LEU A 225 -29.45 -69.62 -73.70
CA LEU A 225 -29.73 -71.00 -74.10
C LEU A 225 -31.23 -71.32 -74.13
N ILE A 226 -32.02 -70.83 -73.17
CA ILE A 226 -33.48 -70.95 -73.19
C ILE A 226 -34.06 -70.23 -74.41
N ASN A 227 -33.63 -68.99 -74.67
CA ASN A 227 -34.10 -68.22 -75.82
C ASN A 227 -33.72 -68.89 -77.16
N GLU A 228 -32.50 -69.42 -77.28
CA GLU A 228 -32.08 -70.17 -78.46
C GLU A 228 -32.88 -71.45 -78.63
N SER A 229 -33.17 -72.16 -77.53
CA SER A 229 -33.99 -73.38 -77.54
C SER A 229 -35.44 -73.08 -77.94
N ILE A 230 -36.04 -72.01 -77.43
CA ILE A 230 -37.37 -71.52 -77.84
C ILE A 230 -37.34 -71.19 -79.33
N LYS A 231 -36.35 -70.42 -79.79
CA LYS A 231 -36.24 -70.03 -81.19
C LYS A 231 -36.05 -71.23 -82.13
N LYS A 232 -35.30 -72.25 -81.70
CA LYS A 232 -35.12 -73.49 -82.46
C LYS A 232 -36.40 -74.33 -82.47
N ALA A 233 -37.11 -74.42 -81.34
CA ALA A 233 -38.41 -75.08 -81.26
C ALA A 233 -39.46 -74.38 -82.13
N GLU A 234 -39.49 -73.03 -82.15
CA GLU A 234 -40.32 -72.23 -83.06
C GLU A 234 -39.99 -72.56 -84.53
N GLN A 235 -38.70 -72.63 -84.89
CA GLN A 235 -38.29 -72.99 -86.26
C GLN A 235 -38.68 -74.42 -86.64
N GLU A 236 -38.54 -75.39 -85.73
CA GLU A 236 -38.95 -76.78 -85.97
C GLU A 236 -40.49 -76.92 -86.08
N LEU A 237 -41.26 -76.17 -85.28
CA LEU A 237 -42.72 -76.08 -85.40
C LEU A 237 -43.14 -75.51 -86.76
N VAL A 238 -42.52 -74.40 -87.18
CA VAL A 238 -42.79 -73.77 -88.49
C VAL A 238 -42.41 -74.69 -89.65
N ALA A 239 -41.37 -75.52 -89.52
CA ALA A 239 -40.91 -76.42 -90.57
C ALA A 239 -41.69 -77.74 -90.67
N SER A 240 -42.39 -78.16 -89.61
CA SER A 240 -43.03 -79.48 -89.51
C SER A 240 -44.56 -79.49 -89.60
N GLU A 241 -45.23 -78.33 -89.48
CA GLU A 241 -46.70 -78.25 -89.52
C GLU A 241 -47.26 -77.61 -90.81
N THR A 242 -48.33 -78.21 -91.35
CA THR A 242 -49.18 -77.61 -92.38
C THR A 242 -50.06 -76.49 -91.79
N PRO A 243 -50.45 -75.45 -92.57
CA PRO A 243 -51.19 -74.28 -92.07
C PRO A 243 -52.45 -74.63 -91.25
N GLU A 244 -53.16 -75.69 -91.62
CA GLU A 244 -54.38 -76.17 -90.95
C GLU A 244 -54.12 -76.79 -89.56
N ARG A 245 -52.92 -77.34 -89.33
CA ARG A 245 -52.54 -77.93 -88.03
C ARG A 245 -52.07 -76.86 -87.05
N LEU A 246 -51.37 -75.85 -87.55
CA LEU A 246 -50.91 -74.72 -86.77
C LEU A 246 -52.10 -73.95 -86.16
N GLU A 247 -53.18 -73.80 -86.92
CA GLU A 247 -54.42 -73.13 -86.47
C GLU A 247 -55.11 -73.91 -85.33
N GLN A 248 -55.17 -75.24 -85.42
CA GLN A 248 -55.68 -76.11 -84.34
C GLN A 248 -54.79 -76.09 -83.08
N THR A 249 -53.47 -76.03 -83.26
CA THR A 249 -52.52 -75.96 -82.14
C THR A 249 -52.63 -74.61 -81.41
N VAL A 250 -52.79 -73.51 -82.16
CA VAL A 250 -53.04 -72.17 -81.61
C VAL A 250 -54.39 -72.09 -80.89
N GLU A 251 -55.46 -72.69 -81.43
CA GLU A 251 -56.75 -72.79 -80.73
C GLU A 251 -56.64 -73.59 -79.41
N LYS A 252 -55.93 -74.74 -79.42
CA LYS A 252 -55.69 -75.52 -78.20
C LYS A 252 -54.86 -74.75 -77.17
N PHE A 253 -53.86 -73.99 -77.61
CA PHE A 253 -53.04 -73.18 -76.73
C PHE A 253 -53.83 -72.00 -76.13
N ASN A 254 -54.68 -71.35 -76.94
CA ASN A 254 -55.62 -70.33 -76.45
C ASN A 254 -56.60 -70.93 -75.44
N PHE A 255 -57.13 -72.12 -75.70
CA PHE A 255 -57.98 -72.83 -74.73
C PHE A 255 -57.25 -73.09 -73.40
N LEU A 256 -55.99 -73.54 -73.45
CA LEU A 256 -55.18 -73.79 -72.25
C LEU A 256 -54.81 -72.51 -71.49
N ILE A 257 -54.44 -71.42 -72.18
CA ILE A 257 -54.18 -70.12 -71.55
C ILE A 257 -55.44 -69.59 -70.85
N THR A 258 -56.60 -69.76 -71.48
CA THR A 258 -57.90 -69.35 -70.89
C THR A 258 -58.29 -70.23 -69.68
N MET A 259 -57.69 -71.41 -69.52
CA MET A 259 -57.93 -72.31 -68.38
C MET A 259 -56.95 -72.12 -67.21
N ILE A 260 -55.78 -71.53 -67.48
CA ILE A 260 -54.70 -71.29 -66.49
C ILE A 260 -54.71 -69.84 -65.96
N SER A 261 -55.25 -68.90 -66.74
CA SER A 261 -55.57 -67.53 -66.28
C SER A 261 -56.85 -67.50 -65.45
#